data_AF-A0A8E2LT94-F1
#
_entry.id   AF-A0A8E2LT94-F1
#
_cell.length_a   1.000
_cell.length_b   1.000
_cell.length_c   1.000
_cell.angle_alpha   90.00
_cell.angle_beta   90.00
_cell.angle_gamma   90.00
#
_symmetry.space_group_name_H-M   'P 1'
#
loop_
_entity.id
_entity.type
_entity.pdbx_description
1 polymer ?
#
loop_
_entity_poly.entity_id
_entity_poly.type
_entity_poly.pdbx_seq_one_letter_code
_entity_poly.pdbx_strand_id
1 'polypeptide(L)' 'MGRTRAARTRRTVDLSPAQHRALDIWQREAADRLGVARVTGQEVLVALVDQLLSDPKLSAQITRTIRSRR' A
#
# COMPACT_ATOMS: atom_id res chain seq x y z
N MET A 1 -12.71 -33.14 3.32
CA MET A 1 -12.03 -32.28 2.32
C MET A 1 -11.65 -30.97 3.00
N GLY A 2 -10.41 -30.87 3.51
CA GLY A 2 -9.96 -29.70 4.26
C GLY A 2 -9.82 -28.49 3.32
N ARG A 3 -10.45 -27.37 3.68
CA ARG A 3 -10.27 -26.09 2.97
C ARG A 3 -8.83 -25.65 3.17
N THR A 4 -7.95 -25.87 2.19
CA THR A 4 -6.60 -25.30 2.20
C THR A 4 -6.75 -23.79 2.22
N ARG A 5 -6.58 -23.18 3.40
CA ARG A 5 -6.61 -21.74 3.57
C ARG A 5 -5.46 -21.20 2.71
N ALA A 6 -5.77 -20.52 1.61
CA ALA A 6 -4.76 -19.99 0.71
C ALA A 6 -3.71 -19.21 1.54
N ALA A 7 -2.46 -19.63 1.46
CA ALA A 7 -1.39 -19.02 2.23
C ALA A 7 -1.22 -17.58 1.72
N ARG A 8 -1.36 -16.59 2.61
CA ARG A 8 -1.06 -15.20 2.27
C ARG A 8 0.46 -15.03 2.22
N THR A 9 0.98 -14.61 1.06
CA THR A 9 2.38 -14.19 0.92
C THR A 9 2.54 -12.78 1.48
N ARG A 10 3.53 -12.57 2.34
CA ARG A 10 3.88 -11.25 2.87
C ARG A 10 4.97 -10.61 2.02
N ARG A 11 4.83 -9.31 1.73
CA ARG A 11 5.89 -8.47 1.19
C ARG A 11 6.22 -7.39 2.20
N THR A 12 7.50 -7.24 2.52
CA THR A 12 8.02 -6.19 3.40
C THR A 12 8.60 -5.07 2.53
N VAL A 13 8.46 -3.82 2.98
CA VAL A 13 8.98 -2.65 2.29
C VAL A 13 9.85 -1.87 3.26
N ASP A 14 11.08 -1.56 2.84
CA ASP A 14 11.95 -0.69 3.59
C ASP A 14 11.58 0.78 3.33
N LEU A 15 11.26 1.49 4.40
CA LEU A 15 10.95 2.91 4.38
C LEU A 15 12.02 3.67 5.16
N SER A 16 12.46 4.80 4.63
CA SER A 16 13.25 5.74 5.44
C SER A 16 12.41 6.20 6.65
N PRO A 17 13.04 6.62 7.76
CA PRO A 17 12.32 7.14 8.92
C PRO A 17 11.36 8.28 8.57
N ALA A 18 11.73 9.13 7.60
CA ALA A 18 10.90 10.20 7.10
C ALA A 18 9.63 9.69 6.38
N GLN A 19 9.78 8.67 5.52
CA GLN A 19 8.64 8.05 4.83
C GLN A 19 7.71 7.32 5.80
N HIS A 20 8.26 6.62 6.78
CA HIS A 20 7.45 5.95 7.81
C HIS A 20 6.59 6.96 8.58
N ARG A 21 7.21 8.05 9.06
CA ARG A 21 6.51 9.14 9.77
C ARG A 21 5.45 9.80 8.91
N ALA A 22 5.74 10.09 7.65
CA ALA A 22 4.79 10.68 6.73
C ALA A 22 3.58 9.76 6.48
N LEU A 23 3.82 8.45 6.35
CA LEU A 23 2.76 7.45 6.20
C LEU A 23 1.88 7.36 7.47
N ASP A 24 2.49 7.34 8.66
CA ASP A 24 1.75 7.31 9.93
C ASP A 24 0.82 8.52 10.09
N ILE A 25 1.28 9.72 9.70
CA ILE A 25 0.46 10.94 9.72
C ILE A 25 -0.70 10.81 8.75
N TRP A 26 -0.41 10.45 7.50
CA TRP A 26 -1.44 10.28 6.48
C TRP A 26 -2.50 9.24 6.87
N GLN A 27 -2.10 8.14 7.52
CA GLN A 27 -3.02 7.09 7.98
C GLN A 27 -3.98 7.58 9.06
N ARG A 28 -3.50 8.42 9.99
CA ARG A 28 -4.35 9.03 11.02
C ARG A 28 -5.38 9.94 10.36
N GLU A 29 -4.95 10.83 9.49
CA GLU A 29 -5.87 11.72 8.77
C GLU A 29 -6.85 10.94 7.88
N ALA A 30 -6.42 9.85 7.26
CA ALA A 30 -7.29 8.99 6.47
C ALA A 30 -8.33 8.30 7.36
N ALA A 31 -7.94 7.83 8.54
CA ALA A 31 -8.86 7.25 9.52
C ALA A 31 -9.93 8.26 9.96
N ASP A 32 -9.51 9.49 10.24
CA ASP A 32 -10.39 10.60 10.61
C ASP A 32 -11.39 10.91 9.47
N ARG A 33 -10.91 11.02 8.23
CA ARG A 33 -11.76 11.25 7.04
C ARG A 33 -12.76 10.12 6.78
N LEU A 34 -12.36 8.89 7.04
CA LEU A 34 -13.19 7.70 6.83
C LEU A 34 -14.11 7.40 8.02
N GLY A 35 -13.95 8.08 9.16
CA GLY A 35 -14.69 7.80 10.40
C GLY A 35 -14.38 6.43 11.01
N VAL A 36 -13.17 5.90 10.80
CA VAL A 36 -12.74 4.60 11.32
C VAL A 36 -11.68 4.75 12.40
N ALA A 37 -11.55 3.75 13.27
CA ALA A 37 -10.60 3.80 14.38
C ALA A 37 -9.12 3.85 13.93
N ARG A 38 -8.80 3.21 12.79
CA ARG A 38 -7.45 3.24 12.20
C ARG A 38 -7.47 2.80 10.75
N VAL A 39 -6.50 3.29 10.00
CA VAL A 39 -6.11 2.76 8.69
C VAL A 39 -4.73 2.12 8.85
N THR A 40 -4.61 0.83 8.59
CA THR A 40 -3.35 0.09 8.79
C THR A 40 -2.44 0.13 7.56
N GLY A 41 -1.13 -0.04 7.76
CA GLY A 41 -0.18 -0.17 6.64
C GLY A 41 -0.54 -1.29 5.68
N GLN A 42 -1.09 -2.39 6.20
CA GLN A 42 -1.56 -3.51 5.39
C GLN A 42 -2.71 -3.11 4.46
N GLU A 43 -3.72 -2.39 4.96
CA GLU A 43 -4.85 -1.92 4.14
C GLU A 43 -4.38 -0.96 3.05
N VAL A 44 -3.47 -0.06 3.39
CA VAL A 44 -2.87 0.87 2.42
C VAL A 44 -2.12 0.11 1.33
N LEU A 45 -1.23 -0.81 1.71
CA LEU A 45 -0.42 -1.55 0.74
C LEU A 45 -1.27 -2.46 -0.16
N VAL A 46 -2.29 -3.11 0.39
CA VAL A 46 -3.24 -3.92 -0.39
C VAL A 46 -3.97 -3.03 -1.40
N ALA A 47 -4.54 -1.91 -0.96
CA ALA A 47 -5.25 -1.00 -1.85
C ALA A 47 -4.34 -0.43 -2.95
N LEU A 48 -3.09 -0.08 -2.63
CA LEU A 48 -2.12 0.41 -3.61
C LEU A 48 -1.74 -0.67 -4.63
N VAL A 49 -1.56 -1.92 -4.21
CA VAL A 49 -1.28 -3.03 -5.13
C VAL A 49 -2.49 -3.32 -6.02
N ASP A 50 -3.70 -3.33 -5.46
CA ASP A 50 -4.92 -3.57 -6.23
C ASP A 50 -5.12 -2.48 -7.30
N GLN A 51 -4.90 -1.20 -6.93
CA GLN A 51 -4.95 -0.10 -7.90
C GLN A 51 -3.84 -0.22 -8.95
N LEU A 52 -2.60 -0.53 -8.55
CA LEU A 52 -1.49 -0.70 -9.48
C LEU A 52 -1.76 -1.77 -10.55
N LEU A 53 -2.42 -2.86 -10.15
CA LEU A 53 -2.70 -3.99 -11.03
C LEU A 53 -3.97 -3.81 -11.88
N SER A 54 -4.87 -2.89 -11.50
CA SER A 54 -6.15 -2.67 -12.20
C SER A 54 -6.21 -1.37 -13.00
N ASP A 55 -5.37 -0.36 -12.70
CA ASP A 55 -5.31 0.92 -13.41
C ASP A 55 -4.06 1.02 -14.31
N PRO A 56 -4.22 0.93 -15.65
CA PRO A 56 -3.10 1.04 -16.59
C PRO A 56 -2.36 2.39 -16.52
N LYS A 57 -3.03 3.48 -16.16
CA LYS A 57 -2.41 4.81 -16.05
C LYS A 57 -1.48 4.86 -14.85
N LEU A 58 -1.95 4.38 -13.70
CA LEU A 58 -1.13 4.27 -12.49
C LEU A 58 0.07 3.35 -12.73
N SER A 59 -0.14 2.20 -13.36
CA SER A 59 0.93 1.28 -13.72
C SER A 59 2.01 1.96 -14.57
N ALA A 60 1.62 2.64 -15.65
CA ALA A 60 2.55 3.38 -16.50
C ALA A 60 3.31 4.49 -15.74
N GLN A 61 2.63 5.21 -14.84
CA GLN A 61 3.24 6.25 -14.01
C GLN A 61 4.29 5.66 -13.04
N ILE A 62 3.99 4.54 -12.39
CA ILE A 62 4.93 3.86 -11.51
C ILE A 62 6.12 3.32 -12.30
N THR A 63 5.90 2.69 -13.47
CA THR A 63 7.00 2.25 -14.35
C THR A 63 7.92 3.40 -14.74
N ARG A 64 7.36 4.56 -15.12
CA ARG A 64 8.16 5.76 -15.44
C ARG A 64 8.97 6.25 -14.24
N THR A 65 8.36 6.26 -13.05
CA THR A 65 9.01 6.70 -11.80
C THR A 65 10.15 5.76 -11.39
N ILE A 66 9.98 4.45 -11.56
CA ILE A 66 11.05 3.48 -11.31
C ILE A 66 12.19 3.68 -12.30
N ARG A 67 11.87 3.90 -13.59
CA ARG A 67 12.88 4.14 -14.64
C ARG A 67 13.71 5.39 -14.37
N SER A 68 13.13 6.46 -13.82
CA SER A 68 13.88 7.69 -13.53
C SER A 68 14.78 7.61 -12.30
N ARG A 69 14.68 6.55 -11.50
CA ARG A 69 15.49 6.34 -10.28
C ARG A 69 16.60 5.31 -10.46
N ARG A 70 16.63 4.62 -11.61
CA ARG A 70 17.72 3.72 -12.02
C ARG A 70 18.68 4.47 -12.91
#